data_AF-C1L6T5-F1
#
_entry.id   AF-C1L6T5-F1
#
_cell.length_a   1.000
_cell.length_b   1.000
_cell.length_c   1.000
_cell.angle_alpha   90.00
_cell.angle_beta   90.00
_cell.angle_gamma   90.00
#
_symmetry.space_group_name_H-M   'P 1'
#
loop_
_entity.id
_entity.type
_entity.pdbx_description
1 polymer ?
#
loop_
_entity_poly.entity_id
_entity_poly.type
_entity_poly.pdbx_seq_one_letter_code
_entity_poly.pdbx_strand_id
1 'polypeptide(L)'
;MPFCAYYRMHQLIQKILKLDTAFKLMMRLLSQFKSNQNIDDFLSTMDQDKIDLLMKYIYRGFEQPQEISCATLLTWHEKVYAYGKVGSIMRVLTDRKRV
;
A
#
# COMPACT_ATOMS: atom_id res chain seq x y z
N MET A 1 -20.13 28.30 -16.79
CA MET A 1 -19.76 26.88 -16.60
C MET A 1 -18.27 26.56 -16.35
N PRO A 2 -17.28 27.49 -16.21
CA PRO A 2 -15.88 27.09 -15.93
C PRO A 2 -15.57 26.79 -14.45
N PHE A 3 -16.36 27.34 -13.51
CA PHE A 3 -16.14 27.17 -12.07
C PHE A 3 -16.31 25.72 -11.57
N CYS A 4 -17.19 24.92 -12.19
CA CYS A 4 -17.39 23.52 -11.81
C CYS A 4 -16.20 22.63 -12.18
N ALA A 5 -15.57 22.89 -13.33
CA ALA A 5 -14.38 22.18 -13.78
C ALA A 5 -13.17 22.49 -12.88
N TYR A 6 -13.00 23.76 -12.49
CA TYR A 6 -11.94 24.18 -11.55
C TYR A 6 -12.11 23.52 -10.17
N TYR A 7 -13.33 23.53 -9.62
CA TYR A 7 -13.60 22.91 -8.32
C TYR A 7 -13.38 21.39 -8.34
N ARG A 8 -13.81 20.71 -9.41
CA ARG A 8 -13.55 19.26 -9.60
C ARG A 8 -12.06 18.98 -9.76
N MET A 9 -11.32 19.81 -10.50
CA MET A 9 -9.86 19.68 -10.64
C MET A 9 -9.14 19.88 -9.30
N HIS A 10 -9.52 20.91 -8.54
CA HIS A 10 -8.96 21.17 -7.21
C HIS A 10 -9.23 20.01 -6.23
N GLN A 11 -10.46 19.47 -6.22
CA GLN A 11 -10.78 18.28 -5.42
C GLN A 11 -9.98 17.04 -5.86
N LEU A 12 -9.79 16.85 -7.16
CA LEU A 12 -9.03 15.73 -7.71
C LEU A 12 -7.55 15.81 -7.32
N ILE A 13 -6.96 17.01 -7.41
CA ILE A 13 -5.57 17.28 -6.96
C ILE A 13 -5.43 16.99 -5.46
N GLN A 14 -6.36 17.49 -4.63
CA GLN A 14 -6.33 17.21 -3.19
C GLN A 14 -6.46 15.71 -2.86
N LYS A 15 -7.30 14.99 -3.63
CA LYS A 15 -7.47 13.55 -3.45
C LYS A 15 -6.19 12.78 -3.81
N ILE A 16 -5.55 13.12 -4.93
CA ILE A 16 -4.28 12.51 -5.36
C ILE A 16 -3.18 12.77 -4.32
N LEU A 17 -3.03 14.03 -3.88
CA LEU A 17 -2.01 14.40 -2.89
C LEU A 17 -2.15 13.64 -1.57
N LYS A 18 -3.40 13.40 -1.13
CA LYS A 18 -3.68 12.60 0.08
C LYS A 18 -3.25 11.14 -0.09
N LEU A 19 -3.50 10.54 -1.25
CA LEU A 19 -3.09 9.16 -1.54
C LEU A 19 -1.56 9.01 -1.55
N ASP A 20 -0.85 9.95 -2.17
CA ASP A 20 0.61 9.95 -2.20
C ASP A 20 1.23 10.12 -0.81
N THR A 21 0.62 10.97 0.02
CA THR A 21 1.06 11.16 1.40
C THR A 21 0.87 9.90 2.23
N ALA A 22 -0.29 9.24 2.09
CA ALA A 22 -0.57 7.99 2.78
C ALA A 22 0.39 6.87 2.35
N PHE A 23 0.67 6.77 1.05
CA PHE A 23 1.64 5.82 0.51
C PHE A 23 3.05 6.03 1.09
N LYS A 24 3.55 7.27 1.10
CA LYS A 24 4.86 7.59 1.67
C LYS A 24 4.95 7.24 3.15
N LEU A 25 3.91 7.54 3.92
CA LEU A 25 3.84 7.17 5.33
C LEU A 25 3.89 5.65 5.51
N MET A 26 3.17 4.91 4.65
CA MET A 26 3.16 3.45 4.68
C MET A 26 4.55 2.87 4.38
N MET A 27 5.23 3.34 3.32
CA MET A 27 6.59 2.89 3.00
C MET A 27 7.57 3.15 4.14
N ARG A 28 7.45 4.31 4.80
CA ARG A 28 8.26 4.66 5.98
C ARG A 28 7.93 3.80 7.20
N LEU A 29 6.69 3.37 7.37
CA LEU A 29 6.30 2.47 8.45
C LEU A 29 6.89 1.07 8.20
N LEU A 30 6.78 0.55 6.98
CA LEU A 30 7.32 -0.76 6.60
C LEU A 30 8.85 -0.82 6.75
N SER A 31 9.56 0.28 6.51
CA SER A 31 11.02 0.33 6.66
C SER A 31 11.51 0.36 8.11
N GLN A 32 10.63 0.65 9.08
CA GLN A 32 10.99 0.67 10.50
C GLN A 32 11.02 -0.71 11.14
N PHE A 33 10.44 -1.73 10.51
CA PHE A 33 10.48 -3.10 11.01
C PHE A 33 11.85 -3.71 10.73
N LYS A 34 12.58 -4.00 11.80
CA LYS A 34 13.95 -4.57 11.74
C LYS A 34 14.00 -6.08 11.94
N SER A 35 12.94 -6.69 12.46
CA SER A 35 12.87 -8.12 12.77
C SER A 35 11.62 -8.76 12.18
N ASN A 36 11.75 -10.00 11.71
CA ASN A 36 10.64 -10.74 11.11
C ASN A 36 9.53 -11.08 12.12
N GLN A 37 9.89 -11.31 13.39
CA GLN A 37 8.90 -11.58 14.44
C GLN A 37 7.92 -10.41 14.62
N ASN A 38 8.42 -9.17 14.62
CA ASN A 38 7.58 -7.99 14.77
C ASN A 38 6.60 -7.83 13.59
N ILE A 39 6.98 -8.31 12.41
CA ILE A 39 6.11 -8.31 11.22
C ILE A 39 4.96 -9.30 11.41
N ASP A 40 5.26 -10.53 11.84
CA ASP A 40 4.24 -11.57 12.06
C ASP A 40 3.25 -11.15 13.16
N ASP A 41 3.74 -10.59 14.27
CA ASP A 41 2.91 -10.07 15.35
C ASP A 41 1.97 -8.95 14.85
N PHE A 42 2.50 -8.02 14.05
CA PHE A 42 1.70 -6.95 13.45
C PHE A 42 0.61 -7.49 12.52
N LEU A 43 0.96 -8.42 11.61
CA LEU A 43 0.02 -9.01 10.67
C LEU A 43 -1.07 -9.84 11.36
N SER A 44 -0.76 -10.47 12.50
CA SER A 44 -1.73 -11.26 13.27
C SER A 44 -2.91 -10.42 13.82
N THR A 45 -2.71 -9.12 13.99
CA THR A 45 -3.74 -8.18 14.49
C THR A 45 -4.63 -7.62 13.38
N MET A 46 -4.30 -7.89 12.11
CA MET A 46 -5.01 -7.36 10.95
C MET A 46 -6.14 -8.28 10.49
N ASP A 47 -7.22 -7.66 10.02
CA ASP A 47 -8.28 -8.31 9.28
C ASP A 47 -7.91 -8.47 7.79
N GLN A 48 -8.67 -9.32 7.10
CA GLN A 48 -8.40 -9.67 5.70
C GLN A 48 -8.35 -8.44 4.78
N ASP A 49 -9.23 -7.46 5.01
CA ASP A 49 -9.27 -6.22 4.21
C ASP A 49 -7.99 -5.39 4.36
N LYS A 50 -7.41 -5.31 5.57
CA LYS A 50 -6.15 -4.62 5.81
C LYS A 50 -4.97 -5.39 5.22
N ILE A 51 -4.99 -6.72 5.27
CA ILE A 51 -3.98 -7.57 4.61
C ILE A 51 -3.96 -7.33 3.09
N ASP A 52 -5.14 -7.27 2.47
CA ASP A 52 -5.25 -7.00 1.03
C ASP A 52 -4.80 -5.57 0.69
N LEU A 53 -5.15 -4.60 1.53
CA LEU A 53 -4.71 -3.22 1.38
C LEU A 53 -3.18 -3.11 1.49
N LEU A 54 -2.57 -3.82 2.43
CA LEU A 54 -1.12 -3.85 2.59
C LEU A 54 -0.43 -4.47 1.37
N MET A 55 -0.97 -5.56 0.83
CA MET A 55 -0.47 -6.16 -0.42
C MET A 55 -0.50 -5.14 -1.57
N LYS A 56 -1.55 -4.32 -1.64
CA LYS A 56 -1.66 -3.26 -2.66
C LYS A 56 -0.59 -2.18 -2.52
N TYR A 57 -0.29 -1.76 -1.28
CA TYR A 57 0.80 -0.83 -1.00
C TYR A 57 2.16 -1.41 -1.39
N ILE A 58 2.38 -2.72 -1.19
CA ILE A 58 3.61 -3.41 -1.58
C ILE A 58 3.79 -3.40 -3.11
N TYR A 59 2.74 -3.74 -3.87
CA TYR A 59 2.79 -3.69 -5.34
C TYR A 59 3.03 -2.27 -5.86
N ARG A 60 2.37 -1.27 -5.28
CA ARG A 60 2.66 0.13 -5.60
C ARG A 60 4.11 0.52 -5.23
N GLY A 61 4.65 -0.05 -4.16
CA GLY A 61 6.04 0.10 -3.74
C GLY A 61 7.04 -0.37 -4.81
N PHE A 62 6.74 -1.45 -5.52
CA PHE A 62 7.58 -1.95 -6.61
C PHE A 62 7.53 -1.08 -7.89
N GLU A 63 6.48 -0.26 -8.08
CA GLU A 63 6.35 0.62 -9.25
C GLU A 63 7.29 1.83 -9.20
N GLN A 64 7.79 2.22 -8.03
CA GLN A 64 8.50 3.49 -7.83
C GLN A 64 9.81 3.29 -7.05
N PRO A 65 10.88 4.07 -7.33
CA PRO A 65 12.06 4.10 -6.48
C PRO A 65 11.68 4.61 -5.09
N GLN A 66 11.91 3.81 -4.04
CA GLN A 66 11.62 4.17 -2.65
C GLN A 66 12.89 4.11 -1.80
N GLU A 67 12.84 4.75 -0.62
CA GLU A 67 13.87 4.59 0.41
C GLU A 67 13.95 3.16 0.96
N ILE A 68 12.82 2.43 0.95
CA ILE A 68 12.77 1.02 1.31
C ILE A 68 13.34 0.19 0.17
N SER A 69 14.25 -0.73 0.50
CA SER A 69 14.85 -1.61 -0.50
C SER A 69 13.81 -2.61 -1.05
N CYS A 70 13.95 -2.98 -2.33
CA CYS A 70 13.13 -4.02 -2.94
C CYS A 70 13.24 -5.36 -2.19
N ALA A 71 14.41 -5.67 -1.60
CA ALA A 71 14.59 -6.86 -0.79
C ALA A 71 13.67 -6.86 0.45
N THR A 72 13.58 -5.73 1.15
CA THR A 72 12.66 -5.56 2.29
C THR A 72 11.20 -5.67 1.85
N LEU A 73 10.84 -5.09 0.70
CA LEU A 73 9.48 -5.23 0.14
C LEU A 73 9.15 -6.69 -0.22
N LEU A 74 10.11 -7.48 -0.70
CA LEU A 74 9.93 -8.91 -0.94
C LEU A 74 9.71 -9.70 0.35
N THR A 75 10.44 -9.37 1.44
CA THR A 75 10.17 -9.94 2.76
C THR A 75 8.75 -9.63 3.22
N TRP A 76 8.30 -8.38 3.08
CA TRP A 76 6.93 -8.00 3.39
C TRP A 76 5.91 -8.76 2.53
N HIS A 77 6.18 -8.87 1.23
CA HIS A 77 5.32 -9.63 0.32
C HIS A 77 5.16 -11.08 0.78
N GLU A 78 6.25 -11.78 1.10
CA GLU A 78 6.23 -13.15 1.61
C GLU A 78 5.37 -13.27 2.88
N LYS A 79 5.58 -12.37 3.84
CA LYS A 79 4.85 -12.37 5.11
C LYS A 79 3.35 -12.11 4.92
N VAL A 80 2.99 -11.11 4.13
CA VAL A 80 1.57 -10.79 3.85
C VAL A 80 0.91 -11.92 3.05
N TYR A 81 1.65 -12.54 2.12
CA TYR A 81 1.18 -13.71 1.39
C TYR A 81 0.87 -14.89 2.31
N ALA A 82 1.61 -15.08 3.41
CA ALA A 82 1.32 -16.14 4.37
C ALA A 82 -0.10 -16.04 4.96
N TYR A 83 -0.62 -14.82 5.15
CA TYR A 83 -1.97 -14.56 5.67
C TYR A 83 -3.02 -14.45 4.54
N GLY A 84 -2.76 -13.64 3.51
CA GLY A 84 -3.74 -13.34 2.45
C GLY A 84 -3.78 -14.34 1.28
N LYS A 85 -2.76 -15.21 1.18
CA LYS A 85 -2.56 -16.19 0.11
C LYS A 85 -2.65 -15.56 -1.29
N VAL A 86 -2.91 -16.39 -2.30
CA VAL A 86 -3.09 -15.94 -3.69
C VAL A 86 -4.26 -14.96 -3.85
N GLY A 87 -5.27 -15.05 -2.97
CA GLY A 87 -6.45 -14.18 -3.03
C GLY A 87 -6.12 -12.71 -2.89
N SER A 88 -5.20 -12.35 -1.98
CA SER A 88 -4.80 -10.95 -1.78
C SER A 88 -4.11 -10.38 -3.01
N ILE A 89 -3.25 -11.16 -3.68
CA ILE A 89 -2.60 -10.78 -4.94
C ILE A 89 -3.64 -10.59 -6.05
N MET A 90 -4.55 -11.56 -6.23
CA MET A 90 -5.57 -11.47 -7.28
C MET A 90 -6.47 -10.25 -7.10
N ARG A 91 -6.82 -9.89 -5.87
CA ARG A 91 -7.59 -8.67 -5.58
C ARG A 91 -6.80 -7.41 -5.93
N VAL A 92 -5.50 -7.37 -5.67
CA VAL A 92 -4.64 -6.25 -6.12
C VAL A 92 -4.61 -6.13 -7.64
N LEU A 93 -4.43 -7.23 -8.36
CA LEU A 93 -4.35 -7.24 -9.82
C LEU A 93 -5.68 -6.90 -10.52
N THR A 94 -6.81 -7.13 -9.84
CA THR A 94 -8.16 -6.87 -10.38
C THR A 94 -8.75 -5.54 -9.91
N ASP A 95 -8.18 -4.91 -8.88
CA ASP A 95 -8.66 -3.64 -8.36
C ASP A 95 -8.32 -2.48 -9.31
N ARG A 96 -9.35 -1.77 -9.76
CA ARG A 96 -9.23 -0.60 -10.65
C ARG A 96 -9.00 0.71 -9.90
N LYS A 97 -9.20 0.73 -8.57
CA LYS A 97 -8.97 1.92 -7.74
C LYS A 97 -7.49 1.98 -7.42
N ARG A 98 -6.83 3.13 -7.63
CA ARG A 98 -5.44 3.31 -7.19
C ARG A 98 -5.40 3.67 -5.70
N VAL A 99 -4.47 3.07 -4.94
CA VAL A 99 -4.06 3.56 -3.61
C VAL A 99 -2.87 4.44 -3.75
#